data_AF-A0A8T3TY27-F1
#
_entry.id   AF-A0A8T3TY27-F1
#
_cell.length_a   1.000
_cell.length_b   1.000
_cell.length_c   1.000
_cell.angle_alpha   90.00
_cell.angle_beta   90.00
_cell.angle_gamma   90.00
#
_symmetry.space_group_name_H-M   'P 1'
#
loop_
_entity.id
_entity.type
_entity.pdbx_description
1 polymer ?
#
loop_
_entity_poly.entity_id
_entity_poly.type
_entity_poly.pdbx_seq_one_letter_code
_entity_poly.pdbx_strand_id
1 'polypeptide(L)'
;MTRRFADDIPDETVVESSGWFAVQLRYAYLSGEPGEASLVEDRVILVDGSDEEAALGRAVEMAPEYEDEYETDAGEAGRIRFEGIVAIKELDDLPGAGSEVWHEFMSPDPARNSLDPAGEPLPPVYPEEMAFPRAHDD
;
A
#
# COMPACT_ATOMS: atom_id res chain seq x y z
N MET A 1 -20.54 -14.43 56.92
CA MET A 1 -19.21 -13.97 56.49
C MET A 1 -19.06 -14.43 55.04
N THR A 2 -19.47 -13.57 54.11
CA THR A 2 -19.73 -13.94 52.71
C THR A 2 -18.45 -13.68 51.88
N ARG A 3 -17.89 -14.73 51.27
CA ARG A 3 -16.81 -14.61 50.28
C ARG A 3 -17.35 -13.81 49.09
N ARG A 4 -16.77 -12.63 48.83
CA ARG A 4 -16.89 -11.95 47.54
C ARG A 4 -16.08 -12.76 46.52
N PHE A 5 -16.78 -13.24 45.50
CA PHE A 5 -16.16 -13.62 44.24
C PHE A 5 -15.51 -12.35 43.67
N ALA A 6 -14.20 -12.40 43.43
CA ALA A 6 -13.55 -11.40 42.62
C ALA A 6 -14.13 -11.55 41.21
N ASP A 7 -14.74 -10.48 40.71
CA ASP A 7 -14.97 -10.30 39.28
C ASP A 7 -13.60 -10.33 38.61
N ASP A 8 -13.30 -11.47 38.00
CA ASP A 8 -12.23 -11.62 37.02
C ASP A 8 -12.76 -10.97 35.73
N ILE A 9 -12.60 -9.65 35.64
CA ILE A 9 -12.87 -8.92 34.40
C ILE A 9 -11.75 -9.34 33.45
N PRO A 10 -12.03 -10.02 32.32
CA PRO A 10 -10.99 -10.34 31.36
C PRO A 10 -10.35 -9.03 30.91
N ASP A 11 -9.04 -8.97 31.13
CA ASP A 11 -8.12 -7.93 30.71
C ASP A 11 -8.53 -7.41 29.33
N GLU A 12 -8.79 -6.10 29.21
CA GLU A 12 -8.89 -5.46 27.90
C GLU A 12 -7.64 -5.91 27.14
N THR A 13 -7.82 -6.61 26.01
CA THR A 13 -6.70 -6.99 25.16
C THR A 13 -6.04 -5.72 24.67
N VAL A 14 -5.06 -5.23 25.42
CA VAL A 14 -4.20 -4.13 25.02
C VAL A 14 -3.40 -4.68 23.85
N VAL A 15 -3.81 -4.32 22.64
CA VAL A 15 -3.03 -4.60 21.44
C VAL A 15 -1.79 -3.71 21.55
N GLU A 16 -0.63 -4.34 21.71
CA GLU A 16 0.63 -3.61 21.73
C GLU A 16 0.83 -3.00 20.34
N SER A 17 1.09 -1.69 20.30
CA SER A 17 1.41 -0.99 19.06
C SER A 17 2.68 -1.57 18.46
N SER A 18 2.66 -1.89 17.17
CA SER A 18 3.86 -2.30 16.45
C SER A 18 4.84 -1.12 16.28
N GLY A 19 4.33 0.11 16.33
CA GLY A 19 5.07 1.32 16.00
C GLY A 19 5.38 1.46 14.51
N TRP A 20 4.74 0.66 13.65
CA TRP A 20 4.92 0.67 12.19
C TRP A 20 3.59 0.83 11.47
N PHE A 21 3.60 1.65 10.43
CA PHE A 21 2.42 2.02 9.66
C PHE A 21 2.67 1.77 8.17
N ALA A 22 1.68 1.19 7.50
CA ALA A 22 1.57 1.19 6.05
C ALA A 22 0.84 2.47 5.62
N VAL A 23 1.49 3.32 4.83
CA VAL A 23 0.92 4.57 4.34
C VAL A 23 0.79 4.50 2.83
N GLN A 24 -0.44 4.66 2.32
CA GLN A 24 -0.74 4.72 0.90
C GLN A 24 -0.69 6.17 0.43
N LEU A 25 0.29 6.48 -0.40
CA LEU A 25 0.53 7.77 -1.04
C LEU A 25 0.00 7.73 -2.48
N ARG A 26 -0.53 8.85 -2.98
CA ARG A 26 -0.96 9.01 -4.37
C ARG A 26 -0.10 10.01 -5.11
N TYR A 27 0.33 9.61 -6.31
CA TYR A 27 1.06 10.46 -7.23
C TYR A 27 0.34 10.52 -8.59
N ALA A 28 0.35 11.70 -9.20
CA ALA A 28 -0.09 11.90 -10.57
C ALA A 28 1.12 12.14 -11.47
N TYR A 29 1.14 11.43 -12.59
CA TYR A 29 2.08 11.63 -13.68
C TYR A 29 1.44 12.61 -14.66
N LEU A 30 1.98 13.81 -14.70
CA LEU A 30 1.46 14.91 -15.50
C LEU A 30 2.31 15.05 -16.76
N SER A 31 1.69 15.21 -17.92
CA SER A 31 2.38 15.42 -19.21
C SER A 31 1.66 16.47 -20.06
N GLY A 32 2.41 17.17 -20.92
CA GLY A 32 1.88 18.21 -21.82
C GLY A 32 1.64 19.56 -21.14
N GLU A 33 1.06 20.51 -21.90
CA GLU A 33 0.73 21.87 -21.45
C GLU A 33 -0.73 22.21 -21.80
N PRO A 34 -1.63 22.47 -20.81
CA PRO A 34 -1.40 22.40 -19.37
C PRO A 34 -1.24 20.95 -18.91
N GLY A 35 -0.31 20.65 -17.99
CA GLY A 35 -0.02 19.27 -17.57
C GLY A 35 -1.27 18.51 -17.11
N GLU A 36 -1.69 17.52 -17.88
CA GLU A 36 -2.82 16.64 -17.60
C GLU A 36 -2.32 15.32 -17.01
N ALA A 37 -3.08 14.75 -16.08
CA ALA A 37 -2.75 13.44 -15.50
C ALA A 37 -2.95 12.34 -16.54
N SER A 38 -1.86 11.71 -16.95
CA SER A 38 -1.86 10.56 -17.86
C SER A 38 -1.90 9.24 -17.09
N LEU A 39 -1.35 9.21 -15.86
CA LEU A 39 -1.35 8.07 -14.96
C LEU A 39 -1.48 8.54 -13.50
N VAL A 40 -2.12 7.71 -12.68
CA VAL A 40 -2.15 7.84 -11.23
C VAL A 40 -1.53 6.58 -10.63
N GLU A 41 -0.64 6.76 -9.67
CA GLU A 41 0.04 5.68 -8.97
C GLU A 41 -0.24 5.79 -7.47
N ASP A 42 -0.74 4.70 -6.90
CA ASP A 42 -0.82 4.54 -5.44
C ASP A 42 0.38 3.71 -4.97
N ARG A 43 1.14 4.24 -4.02
CA ARG A 43 2.32 3.61 -3.42
C ARG A 43 2.11 3.36 -1.95
N VAL A 44 2.46 2.16 -1.49
CA VAL A 44 2.45 1.85 -0.06
C VAL A 44 3.88 1.86 0.46
N ILE A 45 4.14 2.71 1.45
CA ILE A 45 5.43 2.78 2.16
C ILE A 45 5.26 2.35 3.61
N LEU A 46 6.34 1.88 4.22
CA LEU A 46 6.41 1.60 5.64
C LEU A 46 7.03 2.78 6.37
N VAL A 47 6.36 3.25 7.42
CA VAL A 47 6.78 4.39 8.23
C VAL A 47 6.76 3.98 9.69
N ASP A 48 7.84 4.24 10.42
CA ASP A 48 7.87 4.09 11.88
C ASP A 48 7.26 5.32 12.56
N GLY A 49 6.48 5.11 13.62
CA GLY A 49 5.81 6.18 14.37
C GLY A 49 5.37 5.71 15.75
N SER A 50 5.31 6.62 16.73
CA SER A 50 4.75 6.30 18.06
C SER A 50 3.23 6.18 18.05
N ASP A 51 2.59 6.74 17.02
CA ASP A 51 1.16 6.79 16.78
C ASP A 51 0.92 7.19 15.31
N GLU A 52 -0.35 7.19 14.90
CA GLU A 52 -0.77 7.52 13.54
C GLU A 52 -0.41 8.96 13.14
N GLU A 53 -0.47 9.93 14.06
CA GLU A 53 -0.16 11.34 13.77
C GLU A 53 1.34 11.51 13.46
N ALA A 54 2.21 10.90 14.25
CA ALA A 54 3.64 10.89 14.03
C ALA A 54 4.00 10.22 12.69
N ALA A 55 3.35 9.10 12.36
CA ALA A 55 3.55 8.40 11.10
C ALA A 55 3.07 9.22 9.89
N LEU A 56 1.91 9.87 9.98
CA LEU A 56 1.41 10.78 8.94
C LEU A 56 2.37 11.97 8.72
N GLY A 57 2.86 12.57 9.81
CA GLY A 57 3.83 13.67 9.73
C GLY A 57 5.07 13.27 8.94
N ARG A 58 5.65 12.11 9.27
CA ARG A 58 6.81 11.56 8.53
C ARG A 58 6.49 11.22 7.08
N ALA A 59 5.33 10.61 6.82
CA ALA A 59 4.93 10.30 5.46
C ALA A 59 4.80 11.55 4.58
N VAL A 60 4.28 12.66 5.14
CA VAL A 60 4.21 13.96 4.45
C VAL A 60 5.60 14.55 4.20
N GLU A 61 6.55 14.37 5.11
CA GLU A 61 7.94 14.81 4.92
C GLU A 61 8.65 14.03 3.81
N MET A 62 8.40 12.72 3.71
CA MET A 62 9.00 11.83 2.70
C MET A 62 8.32 11.93 1.33
N ALA A 63 7.02 12.21 1.28
CA ALA A 63 6.26 12.13 0.02
C ALA A 63 6.81 13.00 -1.13
N PRO A 64 7.30 14.24 -0.91
CA PRO A 64 7.90 15.06 -1.97
C PRO A 64 9.23 14.52 -2.50
N GLU A 65 9.93 13.65 -1.77
CA GLU A 65 11.22 13.08 -2.23
C GLU A 65 11.05 12.20 -3.48
N TYR A 66 9.82 11.78 -3.78
CA TYR A 66 9.50 11.02 -4.98
C TYR A 66 8.97 11.89 -6.14
N GLU A 67 8.75 13.19 -5.93
CA GLU A 67 8.45 14.08 -7.05
C GLU A 67 9.68 14.23 -7.95
N ASP A 68 9.50 14.03 -9.25
CA ASP A 68 10.59 14.08 -10.22
C ASP A 68 10.08 14.49 -11.61
N GLU A 69 11.00 14.87 -12.48
CA GLU A 69 10.75 15.08 -13.91
C GLU A 69 10.95 13.76 -14.68
N TYR A 70 10.16 13.54 -15.73
CA TYR A 70 10.33 12.38 -16.60
C TYR A 70 10.04 12.75 -18.06
N GLU A 71 10.43 11.88 -19.00
CA GLU A 71 10.09 11.99 -20.42
C GLU A 71 9.18 10.81 -20.80
N THR A 72 8.10 11.10 -21.52
CA THR A 72 7.20 10.05 -22.05
C THR A 72 7.85 9.31 -23.22
N ASP A 73 7.31 8.14 -23.58
CA ASP A 73 7.75 7.41 -24.78
C ASP A 73 7.61 8.22 -26.10
N ALA A 74 6.78 9.27 -26.09
CA ALA A 74 6.59 10.18 -27.21
C ALA A 74 7.60 11.36 -27.23
N GLY A 75 8.50 11.44 -26.24
CA GLY A 75 9.46 12.53 -26.09
C GLY A 75 8.89 13.80 -25.45
N GLU A 76 7.74 13.71 -24.77
CA GLU A 76 7.14 14.84 -24.07
C GLU A 76 7.65 14.93 -22.63
N ALA A 77 7.96 16.13 -22.16
CA ALA A 77 8.30 16.35 -20.77
C ALA A 77 7.09 16.12 -19.86
N GLY A 78 7.33 15.48 -18.72
CA GLY A 78 6.36 15.20 -17.69
C GLY A 78 6.93 15.42 -16.28
N ARG A 79 6.04 15.42 -15.29
CA ARG A 79 6.38 15.51 -13.87
C ARG A 79 5.54 14.57 -13.03
N ILE A 80 6.15 13.98 -12.02
CA ILE A 80 5.50 13.21 -10.97
C ILE A 80 5.16 14.19 -9.85
N ARG A 81 3.90 14.22 -9.44
CA ARG A 81 3.41 15.13 -8.40
C ARG A 81 2.69 14.36 -7.32
N PHE A 82 3.01 14.65 -6.07
CA PHE A 82 2.28 14.14 -4.93
C PHE A 82 0.89 14.79 -4.85
N GLU A 83 -0.16 13.96 -4.79
CA GLU A 83 -1.55 14.41 -4.66
C GLU A 83 -2.07 14.31 -3.23
N GLY A 84 -1.55 13.36 -2.44
CA GLY A 84 -1.93 13.22 -1.03
C GLY A 84 -1.81 11.81 -0.49
N ILE A 85 -2.17 11.67 0.78
CA ILE A 85 -2.28 10.38 1.47
C ILE A 85 -3.70 9.84 1.26
N VAL A 86 -3.81 8.61 0.76
CA VAL A 86 -5.07 7.91 0.49
C VAL A 86 -5.55 7.15 1.71
N ALA A 87 -4.63 6.46 2.39
CA ALA A 87 -4.92 5.62 3.54
C ALA A 87 -3.68 5.46 4.43
N ILE A 88 -3.93 5.14 5.70
CA ILE A 88 -2.91 4.72 6.67
C ILE A 88 -3.47 3.55 7.48
N LYS A 89 -2.62 2.58 7.80
CA LYS A 89 -2.95 1.45 8.66
C LYS A 89 -1.75 1.07 9.53
N GLU A 90 -1.94 0.94 10.83
CA GLU A 90 -0.94 0.35 11.72
C GLU A 90 -0.79 -1.15 11.43
N LEU A 91 0.44 -1.65 11.39
CA LEU A 91 0.70 -3.07 11.27
C LEU A 91 0.43 -3.77 12.60
N ASP A 92 -0.07 -5.00 12.54
CA ASP A 92 -0.30 -5.82 13.73
C ASP A 92 1.03 -6.27 14.38
N ASP A 93 2.10 -6.41 13.57
CA ASP A 93 3.43 -6.87 13.98
C ASP A 93 4.53 -6.03 13.33
N LEU A 94 5.76 -6.14 13.86
CA LEU A 94 6.95 -5.55 13.24
C LEU A 94 7.15 -6.10 11.80
N PRO A 95 7.56 -5.26 10.84
CA PRO A 95 7.78 -5.71 9.47
C PRO A 95 8.95 -6.69 9.39
N GLY A 96 8.72 -7.80 8.71
CA GLY A 96 9.67 -8.89 8.47
C GLY A 96 9.48 -9.51 7.09
N ALA A 97 10.28 -10.55 6.80
CA ALA A 97 10.19 -11.25 5.53
C ALA A 97 8.80 -11.88 5.35
N GLY A 98 8.07 -11.45 4.32
CA GLY A 98 6.71 -11.93 4.04
C GLY A 98 5.60 -11.19 4.80
N SER A 99 5.89 -10.09 5.49
CA SER A 99 4.84 -9.26 6.09
C SER A 99 3.88 -8.74 5.03
N GLU A 100 2.59 -8.98 5.26
CA GLU A 100 1.53 -8.40 4.44
C GLU A 100 1.32 -6.94 4.85
N VAL A 101 1.64 -6.02 3.94
CA VAL A 101 1.57 -4.58 4.20
C VAL A 101 0.25 -3.98 3.69
N TRP A 102 -0.34 -4.60 2.66
CA TRP A 102 -1.58 -4.15 2.04
C TRP A 102 -2.26 -5.31 1.30
N HIS A 103 -3.60 -5.34 1.33
CA HIS A 103 -4.41 -6.16 0.45
C HIS A 103 -5.69 -5.40 0.07
N GLU A 104 -6.23 -5.69 -1.12
CA GLU A 104 -7.53 -5.19 -1.56
C GLU A 104 -8.37 -6.35 -2.10
N PHE A 105 -9.65 -6.35 -1.74
CA PHE A 105 -10.61 -7.27 -2.33
C PHE A 105 -11.02 -6.77 -3.71
N MET A 106 -10.57 -7.47 -4.75
CA MET A 106 -10.96 -7.18 -6.12
C MET A 106 -12.24 -7.93 -6.51
N SER A 107 -13.03 -7.34 -7.41
CA SER A 107 -14.11 -8.07 -8.08
C SER A 107 -13.52 -9.17 -8.97
N PRO A 108 -14.15 -10.35 -9.05
CA PRO A 108 -13.67 -11.40 -9.94
C PRO A 108 -13.71 -10.91 -11.39
N ASP A 109 -12.62 -11.12 -12.14
CA ASP A 109 -12.57 -10.82 -13.57
C ASP A 109 -13.50 -11.79 -14.31
N PRO A 110 -14.61 -11.31 -14.93
CA PRO A 110 -15.57 -12.18 -15.60
C PRO A 110 -14.98 -12.87 -16.85
N ALA A 111 -13.87 -12.36 -17.40
CA ALA A 111 -13.17 -12.99 -18.51
C ALA A 111 -12.23 -14.13 -18.05
N ARG A 112 -11.92 -14.21 -16.77
CA ARG A 112 -10.97 -15.17 -16.20
C ARG A 112 -11.72 -16.31 -15.50
N ASN A 113 -12.02 -17.35 -16.25
CA ASN A 113 -12.60 -18.58 -15.67
C ASN A 113 -11.66 -19.17 -14.63
N SER A 114 -12.19 -19.59 -13.48
CA SER A 114 -11.42 -20.30 -12.45
C SER A 114 -11.38 -21.81 -12.69
N LEU A 115 -12.22 -22.33 -13.58
CA LEU A 115 -12.36 -23.74 -13.91
C LEU A 115 -12.10 -23.97 -15.41
N ASP A 116 -11.63 -25.18 -15.73
CA ASP A 116 -11.52 -25.68 -17.09
C ASP A 116 -12.90 -26.15 -17.64
N PRO A 117 -12.99 -26.58 -18.92
CA PRO A 117 -14.25 -27.08 -19.49
C PRO A 117 -14.80 -28.36 -18.84
N ALA A 118 -13.99 -29.10 -18.07
CA ALA A 118 -14.41 -30.27 -17.31
C ALA A 118 -14.88 -29.90 -15.88
N GLY A 119 -14.73 -28.64 -15.48
CA GLY A 119 -15.09 -28.15 -14.15
C GLY A 119 -13.99 -28.28 -13.11
N GLU A 120 -12.76 -28.60 -13.52
CA GLU A 120 -11.61 -28.72 -12.62
C GLU A 120 -10.93 -27.35 -12.44
N PRO A 121 -10.37 -27.04 -11.25
CA PRO A 121 -9.69 -25.77 -11.01
C PRO A 121 -8.49 -25.62 -11.95
N LEU A 122 -8.40 -24.45 -12.60
CA LEU A 122 -7.23 -24.11 -13.40
C LEU A 122 -5.98 -24.01 -12.50
N PRO A 123 -4.80 -24.45 -12.99
CA PRO A 123 -3.56 -24.31 -12.24
C PRO A 123 -3.23 -22.82 -12.01
N PRO A 124 -2.46 -22.49 -10.96
CA PRO A 124 -2.01 -21.12 -10.73
C PRO A 124 -1.22 -20.61 -11.95
N VAL A 125 -1.52 -19.38 -12.36
CA VAL A 125 -0.79 -18.69 -13.43
C VAL A 125 0.35 -17.92 -12.79
N TYR A 126 1.58 -18.24 -13.17
CA TYR A 126 2.77 -17.46 -12.83
C TYR A 126 3.09 -16.51 -13.98
N PRO A 127 3.45 -15.24 -13.71
CA PRO A 127 3.84 -14.32 -14.77
C PRO A 127 5.14 -14.81 -15.45
N GLU A 128 5.21 -14.69 -16.78
CA GLU A 128 6.39 -15.12 -17.58
C GLU A 128 7.59 -14.19 -17.38
N GLU A 129 7.35 -12.91 -17.05
CA GLU A 129 8.34 -11.91 -16.65
C GLU A 129 7.89 -11.17 -15.39
N MET A 130 8.83 -10.74 -14.55
CA MET A 130 8.56 -9.95 -13.35
C MET A 130 7.84 -8.65 -13.74
N ALA A 131 6.56 -8.54 -13.41
CA ALA A 131 5.66 -7.47 -13.85
C ALA A 131 5.95 -6.07 -13.25
N PHE A 132 7.05 -5.91 -12.52
CA PHE A 132 7.44 -4.63 -11.94
C PHE A 132 8.66 -4.08 -12.68
N PRO A 133 8.54 -2.92 -13.36
CA PRO A 133 9.70 -2.18 -13.85
C PRO A 133 10.67 -1.98 -12.68
N ARG A 134 11.94 -2.35 -12.86
CA ARG A 134 12.96 -1.92 -11.91
C ARG A 134 13.05 -0.41 -12.02
N ALA A 135 12.89 0.30 -10.90
CA ALA A 135 13.42 1.65 -10.82
C ALA A 135 14.89 1.58 -11.24
N HIS A 136 15.32 2.46 -12.14
CA HIS A 136 16.73 2.53 -12.50
C HIS A 136 17.52 2.83 -11.22
N ASP A 137 18.40 1.91 -10.83
CA ASP A 137 19.43 2.20 -9.84
C ASP A 137 20.41 3.19 -10.49
N ASP A 138 20.38 4.45 -10.06
CA ASP A 138 21.46 5.42 -10.30
C ASP A 138 22.71 5.07 -9.45
#